data_AF-A0A9Q0LP14-F1
#
_entry.id   AF-A0A9Q0LP14-F1
#
_cell.length_a   1.000
_cell.length_b   1.000
_cell.length_c   1.000
_cell.angle_alpha   90.00
_cell.angle_beta   90.00
_cell.angle_gamma   90.00
#
_symmetry.space_group_name_H-M   'P 1'
#
loop_
_entity.id
_entity.type
_entity.pdbx_description
1 polymer ?
#
loop_
_entity_poly.entity_id
_entity_poly.type
_entity_poly.pdbx_seq_one_letter_code
_entity_poly.pdbx_strand_id
1 'polypeptide(L)'
;MDLLIKQQKTNKALETIIKKQIYSLGRYFGTLNILDREGKKHKIGYTNGDTLYEAAKKAGLNSVLGICGGNMSCARCQVYIDEKDLPRLPPMSQQEQDALTHAYKPNPRSRLACGLVLDTNTNGLSIDLAPLKPKKIRKKIQKPKETSITITDSSVVSYPFSEPFLSLNPDSLETVENYQTVKIKEGIHWCGVIDWDLRDFHGYRTTRGGTYNSYFIQDEESVLIDTVKQPFVERYLKKVKSLVNGDLKKIKYLVCQHVEMDHSSALPSVMQACPHLTVVCTELCKQVLEKHYDISQWKFKIVADGETLKLGKRSLTFVATPLVHWPESIVTYMPEEKILFSMDAFGQHYATTKRFDDEVDFSIVLDEMKIYYANILMRLSVPIKKALKNLGTLDISTICPSHGVVFRQKENISKIIEKYTDWANFKKKPHVILFYDTMYKSTQRMINEVAAGIKEVSGVTFDIMNVRTNHITDIATGALDCAALVVGSPVFQEHSMPEVICALSYLEALRPLDKLALIVSSYGWSQSGAANDISRYLDSIKAKQIRDPIFSFYRPTNSLLKECRDAGKQLALEVKKVCNI
;
A
#
# COMPACT_ATOMS: atom_id res chain seq x y z
N MET A 1 10.03 -10.74 -43.20
CA MET A 1 9.27 -11.12 -41.98
C MET A 1 9.54 -12.55 -41.56
N ASP A 2 9.35 -13.55 -42.43
CA ASP A 2 9.53 -14.97 -42.08
C ASP A 2 10.97 -15.37 -41.73
N LEU A 3 11.97 -14.70 -42.32
CA LEU A 3 13.38 -14.86 -41.95
C LEU A 3 13.69 -14.34 -40.52
N LEU A 4 13.07 -13.22 -40.11
CA LEU A 4 13.19 -12.64 -38.76
C LEU A 4 12.44 -13.45 -37.70
N ILE A 5 11.28 -14.01 -38.06
CA ILE A 5 10.52 -14.94 -37.20
C ILE A 5 11.30 -16.25 -37.05
N LYS A 6 11.94 -16.75 -38.12
CA LYS A 6 12.90 -17.87 -38.03
C LYS A 6 14.07 -17.52 -37.12
N GLN A 7 14.67 -16.34 -37.26
CA GLN A 7 15.86 -15.93 -36.50
C GLN A 7 15.56 -15.70 -35.01
N GLN A 8 14.41 -15.11 -34.66
CA GLN A 8 13.94 -14.99 -33.27
C GLN A 8 13.57 -16.35 -32.65
N LYS A 9 12.93 -17.25 -33.41
CA LYS A 9 12.69 -18.64 -32.96
C LYS A 9 14.01 -19.38 -32.76
N THR A 10 15.00 -19.13 -33.62
CA THR A 10 16.34 -19.75 -33.54
C THR A 10 17.14 -19.20 -32.35
N ASN A 11 17.06 -17.90 -32.04
CA ASN A 11 17.74 -17.28 -30.89
C ASN A 11 17.11 -17.69 -29.55
N LYS A 12 15.78 -17.78 -29.47
CA LYS A 12 15.10 -18.26 -28.26
C LYS A 12 15.32 -19.77 -28.06
N ALA A 13 15.42 -20.52 -29.15
CA ALA A 13 15.88 -21.91 -29.11
C ALA A 13 17.35 -22.00 -28.67
N LEU A 14 18.24 -21.12 -29.16
CA LEU A 14 19.65 -21.07 -28.75
C LEU A 14 19.83 -20.70 -27.28
N GLU A 15 19.10 -19.73 -26.73
CA GLU A 15 19.15 -19.42 -25.29
C GLU A 15 18.63 -20.59 -24.44
N THR A 16 17.59 -21.26 -24.92
CA THR A 16 17.05 -22.45 -24.25
C THR A 16 18.03 -23.62 -24.34
N ILE A 17 18.76 -23.75 -25.46
CA ILE A 17 19.82 -24.75 -25.68
C ILE A 17 21.07 -24.43 -24.87
N ILE A 18 21.48 -23.16 -24.73
CA ILE A 18 22.62 -22.71 -23.92
C ILE A 18 22.31 -22.88 -22.43
N LYS A 19 21.09 -22.51 -21.98
CA LYS A 19 20.65 -22.79 -20.61
C LYS A 19 20.56 -24.30 -20.40
N LYS A 20 19.93 -25.07 -21.30
CA LYS A 20 19.95 -26.54 -21.23
C LYS A 20 21.37 -27.11 -21.30
N GLN A 21 22.31 -26.50 -22.02
CA GLN A 21 23.71 -26.94 -22.13
C GLN A 21 24.49 -26.63 -20.86
N ILE A 22 24.32 -25.48 -20.23
CA ILE A 22 24.96 -25.18 -18.93
C ILE A 22 24.45 -26.16 -17.85
N TYR A 23 23.15 -26.46 -17.86
CA TYR A 23 22.56 -27.48 -16.98
C TYR A 23 22.91 -28.92 -17.38
N SER A 24 23.07 -29.24 -18.68
CA SER A 24 23.47 -30.57 -19.16
C SER A 24 24.97 -30.80 -19.08
N LEU A 25 25.79 -29.75 -18.94
CA LEU A 25 27.24 -29.79 -18.74
C LEU A 25 27.62 -29.86 -17.24
N GLY A 26 26.64 -29.83 -16.33
CA GLY A 26 26.83 -30.16 -14.91
C GLY A 26 27.73 -29.21 -14.11
N ARG A 27 28.00 -27.99 -14.59
CA ARG A 27 28.85 -27.01 -13.88
C ARG A 27 28.03 -26.21 -12.86
N TYR A 28 27.68 -26.85 -11.75
CA TYR A 28 27.10 -26.19 -10.59
C TYR A 28 28.18 -25.52 -9.74
N PHE A 29 27.84 -24.40 -9.10
CA PHE A 29 28.74 -23.72 -8.15
C PHE A 29 28.89 -24.50 -6.85
N GLY A 30 27.81 -25.17 -6.42
CA GLY A 30 27.78 -26.09 -5.30
C GLY A 30 26.55 -27.00 -5.36
N THR A 31 26.40 -27.88 -4.36
CA THR A 31 25.24 -28.79 -4.25
C THR A 31 24.56 -28.71 -2.89
N LEU A 32 23.29 -29.08 -2.81
CA LEU A 32 22.50 -29.20 -1.59
C LEU A 32 21.92 -30.60 -1.49
N ASN A 33 21.79 -31.11 -0.26
CA ASN A 33 21.16 -32.39 0.03
C ASN A 33 19.81 -32.13 0.73
N ILE A 34 18.70 -32.40 0.05
CA ILE A 34 17.35 -32.10 0.52
C ILE A 34 16.57 -33.40 0.75
N LEU A 35 16.05 -33.60 1.97
CA LEU A 35 15.07 -34.62 2.29
C LEU A 35 13.66 -34.03 2.16
N ASP A 36 12.84 -34.56 1.26
CA ASP A 36 11.47 -34.09 1.10
C ASP A 36 10.50 -34.68 2.13
N ARG A 37 9.25 -34.22 2.09
CA ARG A 37 8.20 -34.61 3.04
C ARG A 37 7.71 -36.05 2.86
N GLU A 38 8.09 -36.70 1.76
CA GLU A 38 7.79 -38.11 1.47
C GLU A 38 8.97 -39.01 1.86
N GLY A 39 10.05 -38.43 2.42
CA GLY A 39 11.25 -39.16 2.83
C GLY A 39 12.23 -39.42 1.69
N LYS A 40 12.03 -38.83 0.52
CA LYS A 40 12.94 -38.97 -0.63
C LYS A 40 14.07 -37.95 -0.55
N LYS A 41 15.30 -38.44 -0.75
CA LYS A 41 16.51 -37.61 -0.79
C LYS A 41 16.74 -37.08 -2.21
N HIS A 42 17.06 -35.80 -2.30
CA HIS A 42 17.38 -35.07 -3.53
C HIS A 42 18.75 -34.41 -3.37
N LYS A 43 19.59 -34.53 -4.40
CA LYS A 43 20.82 -33.75 -4.49
C LYS A 43 20.66 -32.75 -5.62
N ILE A 44 20.60 -31.46 -5.29
CA ILE A 44 20.38 -30.40 -6.28
C ILE A 44 21.61 -29.52 -6.39
N GLY A 45 21.91 -29.02 -7.59
CA GLY A 45 22.97 -28.04 -7.81
C GLY A 45 22.43 -26.61 -7.84
N TYR A 46 23.27 -25.64 -7.49
CA TYR A 46 22.91 -24.21 -7.51
C TYR A 46 23.99 -23.35 -8.19
N THR A 47 23.62 -22.13 -8.57
CA THR A 47 24.57 -21.08 -8.98
C THR A 47 24.81 -20.08 -7.84
N ASN A 48 26.02 -19.52 -7.73
CA ASN A 48 26.35 -18.55 -6.70
C ASN A 48 25.36 -17.36 -6.72
N GLY A 49 24.80 -17.01 -5.57
CA GLY A 49 23.80 -15.94 -5.43
C GLY A 49 22.35 -16.39 -5.59
N ASP A 50 22.08 -17.65 -5.98
CA ASP A 50 20.72 -18.20 -5.98
C ASP A 50 20.17 -18.25 -4.55
N THR A 51 18.88 -18.04 -4.37
CA THR A 51 18.21 -18.53 -3.15
C THR A 51 18.00 -20.04 -3.20
N LEU A 52 17.92 -20.70 -2.03
CA LEU A 52 17.57 -22.12 -1.95
C LEU A 52 16.24 -22.42 -2.66
N TYR A 53 15.27 -21.51 -2.56
CA TYR A 53 14.00 -21.59 -3.27
C TYR A 53 14.18 -21.62 -4.79
N GLU A 54 14.97 -20.71 -5.36
CA GLU A 54 15.23 -20.67 -6.80
C GLU A 54 16.00 -21.89 -7.29
N ALA A 55 17.03 -22.32 -6.55
CA ALA A 55 17.78 -23.54 -6.86
C ALA A 55 16.85 -24.77 -6.87
N ALA A 56 15.95 -24.88 -5.90
CA ALA A 56 14.95 -25.95 -5.85
C ALA A 56 13.99 -25.90 -7.05
N LYS A 57 13.51 -24.71 -7.45
CA LYS A 57 12.64 -24.57 -8.65
C LYS A 57 13.37 -24.91 -9.94
N LYS A 58 14.62 -24.45 -10.10
CA LYS A 58 15.48 -24.77 -11.25
C LYS A 58 15.74 -26.28 -11.36
N ALA A 59 15.91 -26.96 -10.23
CA ALA A 59 16.07 -28.41 -10.16
C ALA A 59 14.76 -29.22 -10.29
N GLY A 60 13.61 -28.54 -10.49
CA GLY A 60 12.30 -29.18 -10.60
C GLY A 60 11.72 -29.69 -9.28
N LEU A 61 12.32 -29.34 -8.14
CA LEU A 61 11.86 -29.74 -6.80
C LEU A 61 10.70 -28.86 -6.34
N ASN A 62 9.53 -29.11 -6.92
CA ASN A 62 8.32 -28.32 -6.65
C ASN A 62 7.74 -28.50 -5.23
N SER A 63 8.24 -29.48 -4.48
CA SER A 63 7.88 -29.69 -3.07
C SER A 63 8.37 -28.56 -2.16
N VAL A 64 9.40 -27.80 -2.54
CA VAL A 64 9.67 -26.51 -1.89
C VAL A 64 8.59 -25.52 -2.30
N LEU A 65 7.72 -25.16 -1.36
CA LEU A 65 6.59 -24.27 -1.60
C LEU A 65 7.00 -22.81 -1.48
N GLY A 66 6.21 -21.91 -2.05
CA GLY A 66 6.44 -20.47 -1.98
C GLY A 66 5.29 -19.74 -2.65
N ILE A 67 4.12 -19.69 -2.00
CA ILE A 67 2.91 -19.12 -2.60
C ILE A 67 3.05 -17.62 -2.89
N CYS A 68 3.94 -16.93 -2.17
CA CYS A 68 4.32 -15.54 -2.43
C CYS A 68 5.37 -15.38 -3.54
N GLY A 69 5.77 -16.46 -4.22
CA GLY A 69 6.80 -16.42 -5.27
C GLY A 69 8.25 -16.38 -4.79
N GLY A 70 8.51 -16.45 -3.47
CA GLY A 70 9.86 -16.37 -2.91
C GLY A 70 10.18 -15.06 -2.16
N ASN A 71 9.18 -14.23 -1.88
CA ASN A 71 9.35 -12.90 -1.27
C ASN A 71 9.38 -12.88 0.27
N MET A 72 9.73 -14.00 0.92
CA MET A 72 9.78 -14.14 2.39
C MET A 72 8.52 -13.71 3.16
N SER A 73 7.32 -13.77 2.56
CA SER A 73 6.08 -13.25 3.20
C SER A 73 5.11 -14.34 3.67
N CYS A 74 5.13 -15.53 3.05
CA CYS A 74 4.09 -16.54 3.28
C CYS A 74 4.47 -17.67 4.25
N ALA A 75 5.73 -17.72 4.70
CA ALA A 75 6.33 -18.80 5.50
C ALA A 75 6.26 -20.22 4.91
N ARG A 76 5.66 -20.42 3.73
CA ARG A 76 5.47 -21.75 3.13
C ARG A 76 6.77 -22.39 2.61
N CYS A 77 7.79 -21.58 2.36
CA CYS A 77 9.12 -22.02 1.91
C CYS A 77 9.99 -22.52 3.08
N GLN A 78 9.42 -22.72 4.27
CA GLN A 78 10.14 -23.18 5.45
C GLN A 78 10.86 -24.52 5.22
N VAL A 79 12.11 -24.56 5.66
CA VAL A 79 12.98 -25.73 5.68
C VAL A 79 13.67 -25.83 7.05
N TYR A 80 14.14 -27.03 7.40
CA TYR A 80 14.99 -27.24 8.56
C TYR A 80 16.42 -27.52 8.10
N ILE A 81 17.38 -26.79 8.64
CA ILE A 81 18.80 -27.00 8.37
C ILE A 81 19.38 -27.94 9.43
N ASP A 82 20.24 -28.88 9.04
CA ASP A 82 20.96 -29.73 10.00
C ASP A 82 21.73 -28.87 11.02
N GLU A 83 21.74 -29.28 12.29
CA GLU A 83 22.30 -28.49 13.39
C GLU A 83 23.79 -28.22 13.19
N LYS A 84 24.52 -29.18 12.61
CA LYS A 84 25.95 -29.01 12.29
C LYS A 84 26.21 -27.93 11.24
N ASP A 85 25.19 -27.63 10.44
CA ASP A 85 25.28 -26.73 9.29
C ASP A 85 24.78 -25.30 9.63
N LEU A 86 24.02 -25.13 10.72
CA LEU A 86 23.51 -23.82 11.16
C LEU A 86 24.60 -22.76 11.37
N PRO A 87 25.77 -23.05 11.99
CA PRO A 87 26.82 -22.05 12.21
C PRO A 87 27.45 -21.53 10.91
N ARG A 88 27.24 -22.23 9.78
CA ARG A 88 27.76 -21.84 8.46
C ARG A 88 26.89 -20.80 7.76
N LEU A 89 25.71 -20.51 8.31
CA LEU A 89 24.72 -19.64 7.69
C LEU A 89 24.76 -18.23 8.30
N PRO A 90 24.47 -17.18 7.50
CA PRO A 90 24.27 -15.85 8.05
C PRO A 90 23.07 -15.83 9.02
N PRO A 91 23.05 -14.88 9.97
CA PRO A 91 21.90 -14.69 10.85
C PRO A 91 20.62 -14.42 10.04
N MET A 92 19.48 -14.83 10.59
CA MET A 92 18.18 -14.56 9.95
C MET A 92 17.92 -13.05 9.89
N SER A 93 17.46 -12.57 8.74
CA SER A 93 16.97 -11.19 8.63
C SER A 93 15.71 -11.00 9.46
N GLN A 94 15.39 -9.76 9.84
CA GLN A 94 14.15 -9.47 10.58
C GLN A 94 12.91 -9.99 9.83
N GLN A 95 12.87 -9.78 8.52
CA GLN A 95 11.79 -10.26 7.66
C GLN A 95 11.65 -11.80 7.67
N GLU A 96 12.77 -12.52 7.70
CA GLU A 96 12.75 -13.98 7.81
C GLU A 96 12.22 -14.44 9.18
N GLN A 97 12.65 -13.79 10.25
CA GLN A 97 12.19 -14.08 11.62
C GLN A 97 10.68 -13.85 11.75
N ASP A 98 10.20 -12.70 11.28
CA ASP A 98 8.78 -12.31 11.35
C ASP A 98 7.89 -13.29 10.56
N ALA A 99 8.33 -13.70 9.38
CA ALA A 99 7.60 -14.68 8.59
C ALA A 99 7.62 -16.07 9.25
N LEU A 100 8.72 -16.47 9.90
CA LEU A 100 8.81 -17.75 10.60
C LEU A 100 7.89 -17.84 11.84
N THR A 101 7.51 -16.72 12.46
CA THR A 101 6.51 -16.72 13.55
C THR A 101 5.17 -17.29 13.12
N HIS A 102 4.83 -17.18 11.83
CA HIS A 102 3.60 -17.68 11.23
C HIS A 102 3.76 -19.07 10.58
N ALA A 103 4.95 -19.67 10.67
CA ALA A 103 5.25 -20.96 10.06
C ALA A 103 4.59 -22.12 10.83
N TYR A 104 4.43 -23.26 10.18
CA TYR A 104 3.85 -24.44 10.83
C TYR A 104 4.95 -25.29 11.46
N LYS A 105 4.92 -25.42 12.79
CA LYS A 105 5.96 -26.11 13.59
C LYS A 105 7.37 -25.50 13.37
N PRO A 106 7.58 -24.20 13.64
CA PRO A 106 8.93 -23.65 13.68
C PRO A 106 9.74 -24.28 14.82
N ASN A 107 11.05 -24.34 14.63
CA ASN A 107 12.05 -24.83 15.58
C ASN A 107 13.38 -24.08 15.35
N PRO A 108 14.40 -24.25 16.20
CA PRO A 108 15.68 -23.54 16.05
C PRO A 108 16.43 -23.82 14.74
N ARG A 109 16.11 -24.93 14.06
CA ARG A 109 16.66 -25.29 12.74
C ARG A 109 15.93 -24.61 11.58
N SER A 110 14.86 -23.87 11.85
CA SER A 110 13.98 -23.32 10.82
C SER A 110 14.61 -22.15 10.09
N ARG A 111 14.59 -22.23 8.76
CA ARG A 111 14.95 -21.14 7.84
C ARG A 111 13.90 -21.05 6.74
N LEU A 112 13.84 -19.92 6.06
CA LEU A 112 13.09 -19.79 4.82
C LEU A 112 14.01 -20.09 3.64
N ALA A 113 13.65 -21.08 2.81
CA ALA A 113 14.38 -21.38 1.57
C ALA A 113 14.56 -20.14 0.68
N CYS A 114 13.60 -19.23 0.75
CA CYS A 114 13.56 -18.01 -0.03
C CYS A 114 14.33 -16.83 0.60
N GLY A 115 14.77 -16.96 1.86
CA GLY A 115 15.68 -16.01 2.53
C GLY A 115 17.14 -16.47 2.59
N LEU A 116 17.41 -17.73 2.23
CA LEU A 116 18.74 -18.31 2.20
C LEU A 116 19.41 -18.12 0.83
N VAL A 117 20.30 -17.15 0.73
CA VAL A 117 21.17 -16.95 -0.43
C VAL A 117 22.33 -17.95 -0.37
N LEU A 118 22.59 -18.62 -1.49
CA LEU A 118 23.56 -19.70 -1.63
C LEU A 118 24.90 -19.19 -2.15
N ASP A 119 25.97 -19.53 -1.46
CA ASP A 119 27.34 -19.12 -1.73
C ASP A 119 28.32 -20.29 -1.53
N THR A 120 29.61 -20.02 -1.30
CA THR A 120 30.60 -21.08 -1.02
C THR A 120 30.37 -21.78 0.32
N ASN A 121 29.81 -21.08 1.32
CA ASN A 121 29.56 -21.61 2.65
C ASN A 121 28.36 -22.55 2.66
N THR A 122 27.44 -22.43 1.70
CA THR A 122 26.25 -23.28 1.58
C THR A 122 26.47 -24.58 0.79
N ASN A 123 27.70 -24.89 0.38
CA ASN A 123 27.96 -26.10 -0.38
C ASN A 123 27.83 -27.35 0.53
N GLY A 124 26.99 -28.29 0.11
CA GLY A 124 26.79 -29.58 0.78
C GLY A 124 25.81 -29.56 1.95
N LEU A 125 25.07 -28.46 2.19
CA LEU A 125 24.12 -28.37 3.31
C LEU A 125 23.11 -29.52 3.30
N SER A 126 22.81 -30.02 4.50
CA SER A 126 21.76 -31.01 4.74
C SER A 126 20.47 -30.32 5.19
N ILE A 127 19.38 -30.52 4.44
CA ILE A 127 18.13 -29.78 4.60
C ILE A 127 16.95 -30.75 4.62
N ASP A 128 16.04 -30.58 5.57
CA ASP A 128 14.74 -31.26 5.59
C ASP A 128 13.62 -30.29 5.21
N LEU A 129 12.66 -30.72 4.39
CA LEU A 129 11.46 -29.92 4.15
C LEU A 129 10.55 -29.93 5.38
N ALA A 130 10.29 -28.75 5.95
CA ALA A 130 9.42 -28.61 7.11
C ALA A 130 7.99 -29.11 6.78
N PRO A 131 7.28 -29.78 7.70
CA PRO A 131 5.95 -30.33 7.49
C PRO A 131 4.93 -29.25 7.11
N LEU A 132 3.87 -29.64 6.40
CA LEU A 132 2.77 -28.74 6.09
C LEU A 132 1.60 -28.97 7.05
N LYS A 133 0.91 -27.87 7.38
CA LYS A 133 -0.36 -27.93 8.12
C LYS A 133 -1.35 -28.87 7.38
N PRO A 134 -1.90 -29.90 8.04
CA PRO A 134 -2.87 -30.80 7.41
C PRO A 134 -4.10 -30.03 6.89
N LYS A 135 -4.59 -30.37 5.69
CA LYS A 135 -5.85 -29.82 5.18
C LYS A 135 -7.01 -30.36 6.03
N LYS A 136 -7.82 -29.48 6.66
CA LYS A 136 -9.09 -29.87 7.29
C LYS A 136 -10.06 -30.34 6.20
N ILE A 137 -10.35 -31.64 6.13
CA ILE A 137 -11.42 -32.18 5.29
C ILE A 137 -12.75 -31.83 5.97
N ARG A 138 -13.59 -30.99 5.35
CA ARG A 138 -14.98 -30.76 5.78
C ARG A 138 -15.79 -32.04 5.52
N LYS A 139 -15.97 -32.90 6.52
CA LYS A 139 -16.99 -33.97 6.50
C LYS A 139 -18.35 -33.37 6.89
N LYS A 140 -19.41 -33.70 6.13
CA LYS A 140 -20.81 -33.41 6.47
C LYS A 140 -21.12 -33.96 7.86
N ILE A 141 -21.74 -33.13 8.69
CA ILE A 141 -22.05 -33.42 10.10
C ILE A 141 -23.21 -34.42 10.15
N GLN A 142 -22.97 -35.61 10.73
CA GLN A 142 -24.00 -36.38 11.43
C GLN A 142 -23.73 -36.24 12.93
N LYS A 143 -24.78 -35.95 13.71
CA LYS A 143 -24.73 -35.71 15.16
C LYS A 143 -24.00 -36.86 15.89
N PRO A 144 -23.07 -36.58 16.83
CA PRO A 144 -22.49 -37.63 17.65
C PRO A 144 -23.41 -37.98 18.82
N LYS A 145 -23.55 -39.29 19.07
CA LYS A 145 -23.99 -39.86 20.34
C LYS A 145 -22.88 -39.64 21.38
N GLU A 146 -23.28 -39.36 22.61
CA GLU A 146 -22.42 -39.25 23.79
C GLU A 146 -21.65 -40.55 24.02
N THR A 147 -20.35 -40.44 24.32
CA THR A 147 -19.72 -41.29 25.34
C THR A 147 -18.39 -40.68 25.80
N SER A 148 -18.28 -40.59 27.12
CA SER A 148 -17.16 -40.13 27.94
C SER A 148 -15.93 -41.03 27.82
N ILE A 149 -14.73 -40.45 27.78
CA ILE A 149 -13.51 -41.12 28.22
C ILE A 149 -12.67 -40.18 29.09
N THR A 150 -12.30 -40.75 30.23
CA THR A 150 -11.68 -40.24 31.44
C THR A 150 -10.21 -39.86 31.23
N ILE A 151 -9.80 -38.76 31.86
CA ILE A 151 -8.40 -38.33 32.01
C ILE A 151 -7.71 -39.24 33.03
N THR A 152 -6.51 -39.71 32.73
CA THR A 152 -5.56 -40.19 33.75
C THR A 152 -4.25 -39.41 33.64
N ASP A 153 -3.88 -38.81 34.78
CA ASP A 153 -2.57 -38.25 35.17
C ASP A 153 -1.41 -39.21 34.84
N SER A 154 -0.13 -38.86 34.80
CA SER A 154 0.64 -37.63 34.98
C SER A 154 2.08 -37.96 34.54
N SER A 155 2.82 -37.01 33.99
CA SER A 155 4.25 -36.87 34.27
C SER A 155 4.70 -35.48 33.86
N VAL A 156 4.92 -34.68 34.89
CA VAL A 156 5.50 -33.34 34.83
C VAL A 156 6.97 -33.49 34.46
N VAL A 157 7.40 -32.80 33.41
CA VAL A 157 8.81 -32.45 33.20
C VAL A 157 8.89 -30.94 33.31
N SER A 158 9.43 -30.46 34.42
CA SER A 158 9.79 -29.07 34.65
C SER A 158 11.09 -28.75 33.90
N TYR A 159 11.12 -27.60 33.21
CA TYR A 159 12.35 -26.94 32.79
C TYR A 159 12.42 -25.56 33.45
N PRO A 160 13.61 -25.14 33.94
CA PRO A 160 13.76 -23.98 34.78
C PRO A 160 13.98 -22.73 33.92
N PHE A 161 12.99 -21.83 33.90
CA PHE A 161 13.25 -20.42 33.72
C PHE A 161 12.60 -19.68 34.87
N SER A 162 13.28 -19.73 36.01
CA SER A 162 13.12 -18.77 37.10
C SER A 162 14.13 -17.65 36.88
N GLU A 163 13.94 -16.87 35.84
CA GLU A 163 14.24 -15.44 35.94
C GLU A 163 12.88 -14.74 35.92
N PRO A 164 12.56 -13.90 36.91
CA PRO A 164 11.33 -13.17 36.88
C PRO A 164 11.42 -12.30 35.64
N PHE A 165 10.57 -12.56 34.64
CA PHE A 165 10.08 -11.46 33.82
C PHE A 165 9.71 -10.41 34.86
N LEU A 166 10.43 -9.28 34.85
CA LEU A 166 10.02 -8.08 35.58
C LEU A 166 8.52 -8.05 35.42
N SER A 167 7.80 -8.21 36.54
CA SER A 167 6.38 -8.01 36.56
C SER A 167 6.21 -6.54 36.25
N LEU A 168 6.24 -6.22 34.96
CA LEU A 168 5.65 -5.03 34.43
C LEU A 168 4.24 -5.16 34.93
N ASN A 169 3.93 -4.32 35.91
CA ASN A 169 2.60 -4.15 36.42
C ASN A 169 1.67 -4.14 35.19
N PRO A 170 0.60 -4.95 35.11
CA PRO A 170 -0.32 -4.87 33.97
C PRO A 170 -0.80 -3.42 33.73
N ASP A 171 -0.85 -2.64 34.81
CA ASP A 171 -1.14 -1.20 34.81
C ASP A 171 0.00 -0.31 34.27
N SER A 172 1.23 -0.83 34.12
CA SER A 172 2.40 -0.07 33.62
C SER A 172 2.57 -0.11 32.09
N LEU A 173 2.02 -1.11 31.40
CA LEU A 173 1.92 -1.12 29.93
C LEU A 173 0.76 -0.27 29.39
N GLU A 174 -0.13 0.20 30.27
CA GLU A 174 -1.16 1.20 29.92
C GLU A 174 -0.58 2.57 29.52
N THR A 175 0.73 2.81 29.70
CA THR A 175 1.27 4.17 29.76
C THR A 175 1.88 4.73 28.46
N VAL A 176 1.98 3.95 27.37
CA VAL A 176 2.48 4.47 26.05
C VAL A 176 1.59 4.07 24.87
N GLU A 177 0.90 2.94 24.94
CA GLU A 177 -0.05 2.54 23.92
C GLU A 177 -1.41 3.21 24.18
N ASN A 178 -1.70 4.32 23.47
CA ASN A 178 -2.95 5.10 23.58
C ASN A 178 -4.23 4.23 23.49
N TYR A 179 -4.68 3.64 24.60
CA TYR A 179 -5.99 2.99 24.79
C TYR A 179 -7.09 4.02 25.08
N GLN A 180 -6.76 5.30 25.16
CA GLN A 180 -7.73 6.36 25.41
C GLN A 180 -8.52 6.72 24.16
N THR A 181 -9.80 7.01 24.37
CA THR A 181 -10.67 7.67 23.41
C THR A 181 -10.47 9.17 23.51
N VAL A 182 -10.81 9.90 22.44
CA VAL A 182 -10.66 11.35 22.43
C VAL A 182 -12.02 11.99 22.20
N LYS A 183 -12.44 12.83 23.15
CA LYS A 183 -13.69 13.58 23.04
C LYS A 183 -13.58 14.61 21.91
N ILE A 184 -14.50 14.55 20.96
CA ILE A 184 -14.65 15.53 19.87
C ILE A 184 -15.64 16.61 20.28
N LYS A 185 -16.82 16.20 20.74
CA LYS A 185 -17.88 17.03 21.32
C LYS A 185 -18.56 16.25 22.46
N GLU A 186 -19.51 16.88 23.15
CA GLU A 186 -20.25 16.20 24.23
C GLU A 186 -20.98 14.95 23.72
N GLY A 187 -20.69 13.80 24.31
CA GLY A 187 -21.21 12.50 23.85
C GLY A 187 -20.66 11.99 22.51
N ILE A 188 -19.65 12.64 21.90
CA ILE A 188 -19.09 12.24 20.60
C ILE A 188 -17.58 12.05 20.72
N HIS A 189 -17.11 10.85 20.42
CA HIS A 189 -15.73 10.44 20.70
C HIS A 189 -15.08 9.78 19.49
N TRP A 190 -13.81 10.09 19.27
CA TRP A 190 -12.92 9.25 18.46
C TRP A 190 -12.53 8.00 19.27
N CYS A 191 -12.70 6.83 18.67
CA CYS A 191 -12.38 5.53 19.27
C CYS A 191 -11.56 4.62 18.35
N GLY A 192 -11.00 5.18 17.27
CA GLY A 192 -10.13 4.47 16.34
C GLY A 192 -8.76 4.08 16.89
N VAL A 193 -7.84 3.76 15.98
CA VAL A 193 -6.49 3.29 16.30
C VAL A 193 -5.42 4.01 15.48
N ILE A 194 -4.22 4.08 16.03
CA ILE A 194 -3.04 4.66 15.37
C ILE A 194 -2.16 3.50 14.92
N ASP A 195 -1.78 3.51 13.64
CA ASP A 195 -0.85 2.58 13.03
C ASP A 195 0.46 3.33 12.73
N TRP A 196 1.40 3.26 13.67
CA TRP A 196 2.70 3.92 13.55
C TRP A 196 3.61 3.26 12.53
N ASP A 197 3.37 1.99 12.22
CA ASP A 197 4.24 1.13 11.40
C ASP A 197 3.78 1.06 9.95
N LEU A 198 2.62 1.64 9.61
CA LEU A 198 2.15 1.76 8.24
C LEU A 198 3.19 2.51 7.37
N ARG A 199 3.82 1.79 6.45
CA ARG A 199 4.76 2.35 5.45
C ARG A 199 4.34 2.11 4.02
N ASP A 200 3.52 1.09 3.79
CA ASP A 200 2.93 0.73 2.51
C ASP A 200 1.42 0.60 2.70
N PHE A 201 0.68 1.50 2.07
CA PHE A 201 -0.76 1.46 1.99
C PHE A 201 -1.18 1.11 0.57
N HIS A 202 -1.45 -0.18 0.37
CA HIS A 202 -1.97 -0.75 -0.89
C HIS A 202 -1.09 -0.40 -2.12
N GLY A 203 0.22 -0.26 -1.93
CA GLY A 203 1.22 -0.01 -2.97
C GLY A 203 1.82 1.40 -2.98
N TYR A 204 1.24 2.37 -2.26
CA TYR A 204 1.84 3.69 -2.11
C TYR A 204 2.45 3.88 -0.71
N ARG A 205 3.50 4.71 -0.61
CA ARG A 205 4.26 4.87 0.62
C ARG A 205 3.66 5.91 1.57
N THR A 206 3.64 5.59 2.85
CA THR A 206 3.22 6.47 3.95
C THR A 206 4.38 6.68 4.90
N THR A 207 5.06 7.83 4.83
CA THR A 207 6.27 8.04 5.65
C THR A 207 5.97 8.34 7.12
N ARG A 208 4.71 8.70 7.44
CA ARG A 208 4.27 9.11 8.78
C ARG A 208 3.23 8.18 9.41
N GLY A 209 3.19 6.90 9.01
CA GLY A 209 2.17 5.99 9.53
C GLY A 209 0.76 6.35 9.05
N GLY A 210 -0.25 5.96 9.81
CA GLY A 210 -1.64 6.37 9.58
C GLY A 210 -2.52 6.15 10.81
N THR A 211 -3.81 6.39 10.65
CA THR A 211 -4.82 6.01 11.64
C THR A 211 -6.00 5.36 10.93
N TYR A 212 -6.73 4.52 11.64
CA TYR A 212 -8.04 4.01 11.23
C TYR A 212 -9.05 4.58 12.23
N ASN A 213 -9.71 5.65 11.81
CA ASN A 213 -10.61 6.41 12.66
C ASN A 213 -12.00 5.77 12.66
N SER A 214 -12.53 5.59 13.87
CA SER A 214 -13.91 5.20 14.09
C SER A 214 -14.47 6.13 15.17
N TYR A 215 -15.77 6.40 15.12
CA TYR A 215 -16.43 7.41 15.95
C TYR A 215 -17.59 6.81 16.73
N PHE A 216 -17.69 7.14 18.01
CA PHE A 216 -18.79 6.75 18.87
C PHE A 216 -19.67 7.97 19.17
N ILE A 217 -20.98 7.80 19.03
CA ILE A 217 -21.98 8.81 19.33
C ILE A 217 -22.91 8.24 20.40
N GLN A 218 -22.92 8.89 21.56
CA GLN A 218 -23.82 8.59 22.65
C GLN A 218 -25.14 9.34 22.47
N ASP A 219 -26.22 8.58 22.37
CA ASP A 219 -27.60 9.07 22.34
C ASP A 219 -28.53 7.99 22.92
N GLU A 220 -29.85 8.20 22.87
CA GLU A 220 -30.83 7.16 23.23
C GLU A 220 -30.56 5.85 22.47
N GLU A 221 -30.22 5.97 21.19
CA GLU A 221 -29.78 4.90 20.31
C GLU A 221 -28.32 5.12 19.91
N SER A 222 -27.39 4.74 20.80
CA SER A 222 -25.96 4.99 20.57
C SER A 222 -25.41 4.20 19.37
N VAL A 223 -24.46 4.80 18.66
CA VAL A 223 -23.98 4.33 17.35
C VAL A 223 -22.45 4.41 17.23
N LEU A 224 -21.89 3.44 16.51
CA LEU A 224 -20.51 3.47 16.00
C LEU A 224 -20.52 3.84 14.52
N ILE A 225 -19.59 4.69 14.09
CA ILE A 225 -19.33 5.00 12.68
C ILE A 225 -18.01 4.34 12.29
N ASP A 226 -18.09 3.45 11.30
CA ASP A 226 -17.02 2.61 10.76
C ASP A 226 -16.29 1.76 11.81
N THR A 227 -15.36 0.91 11.33
CA THR A 227 -14.48 0.12 12.18
C THR A 227 -13.02 0.34 11.79
N VAL A 228 -12.14 -0.60 12.15
CA VAL A 228 -10.71 -0.50 11.91
C VAL A 228 -10.22 -1.74 11.16
N LYS A 229 -8.95 -1.74 10.78
CA LYS A 229 -8.30 -2.90 10.19
C LYS A 229 -8.19 -4.05 11.21
N GLN A 230 -8.39 -5.29 10.75
CA GLN A 230 -8.51 -6.48 11.58
C GLN A 230 -7.40 -6.67 12.63
N PRO A 231 -6.10 -6.40 12.36
CA PRO A 231 -5.05 -6.54 13.37
C PRO A 231 -5.24 -5.68 14.61
N PHE A 232 -6.01 -4.58 14.51
CA PHE A 232 -6.24 -3.64 15.60
C PHE A 232 -7.55 -3.89 16.36
N VAL A 233 -8.29 -4.96 16.04
CA VAL A 233 -9.64 -5.15 16.56
C VAL A 233 -9.71 -5.29 18.09
N GLU A 234 -8.72 -5.91 18.72
CA GLU A 234 -8.69 -6.04 20.18
C GLU A 234 -8.59 -4.66 20.86
N ARG A 235 -7.66 -3.82 20.39
CA ARG A 235 -7.47 -2.46 20.89
C ARG A 235 -8.72 -1.60 20.66
N TYR A 236 -9.33 -1.72 19.49
CA TYR A 236 -10.56 -1.03 19.15
C TYR A 236 -11.72 -1.44 20.07
N LEU A 237 -11.96 -2.75 20.27
CA LEU A 237 -13.03 -3.22 21.15
C LEU A 237 -12.82 -2.83 22.62
N LYS A 238 -11.57 -2.78 23.11
CA LYS A 238 -11.26 -2.25 24.45
C LYS A 238 -11.71 -0.77 24.58
N LYS A 239 -11.39 0.07 23.59
CA LYS A 239 -11.84 1.48 23.54
C LYS A 239 -13.36 1.59 23.52
N VAL A 240 -14.02 0.85 22.64
CA VAL A 240 -15.48 0.86 22.52
C VAL A 240 -16.15 0.43 23.83
N LYS A 241 -15.66 -0.64 24.49
CA LYS A 241 -16.16 -1.07 25.81
C LYS A 241 -16.02 0.01 26.86
N SER A 242 -14.91 0.75 26.89
CA SER A 242 -14.69 1.82 27.86
C SER A 242 -15.75 2.94 27.76
N LEU A 243 -16.19 3.28 26.55
CA LEU A 243 -17.17 4.35 26.29
C LEU A 243 -18.58 4.03 26.79
N VAL A 244 -18.88 2.75 27.03
CA VAL A 244 -20.20 2.28 27.46
C VAL A 244 -20.18 1.64 28.85
N ASN A 245 -19.10 1.86 29.61
CA ASN A 245 -18.86 1.27 30.94
C ASN A 245 -18.96 -0.27 30.91
N GLY A 246 -18.37 -0.89 29.89
CA GLY A 246 -18.34 -2.35 29.70
C GLY A 246 -19.60 -2.95 29.05
N ASP A 247 -20.73 -2.24 29.06
CA ASP A 247 -22.00 -2.75 28.53
C ASP A 247 -22.20 -2.41 27.04
N LEU A 248 -21.70 -3.30 26.18
CA LEU A 248 -21.84 -3.19 24.73
C LEU A 248 -23.29 -3.23 24.23
N LYS A 249 -24.27 -3.64 25.05
CA LYS A 249 -25.70 -3.63 24.67
C LYS A 249 -26.25 -2.22 24.51
N LYS A 250 -25.57 -1.21 25.07
CA LYS A 250 -25.93 0.21 24.91
C LYS A 250 -25.71 0.73 23.49
N ILE A 251 -24.90 0.05 22.69
CA ILE A 251 -24.68 0.40 21.28
C ILE A 251 -25.72 -0.36 20.46
N LYS A 252 -26.53 0.35 19.67
CA LYS A 252 -27.57 -0.25 18.83
C LYS A 252 -27.14 -0.36 17.37
N TYR A 253 -26.48 0.67 16.87
CA TYR A 253 -26.16 0.79 15.44
C TYR A 253 -24.66 0.78 15.19
N LEU A 254 -24.29 0.24 14.03
CA LEU A 254 -22.96 0.40 13.44
C LEU A 254 -23.16 0.89 12.01
N VAL A 255 -22.79 2.14 11.72
CA VAL A 255 -22.80 2.68 10.35
C VAL A 255 -21.54 2.20 9.63
N CYS A 256 -21.71 1.55 8.49
CA CYS A 256 -20.61 1.18 7.59
C CYS A 256 -20.69 2.05 6.33
N GLN A 257 -19.80 3.03 6.24
CA GLN A 257 -19.77 4.02 5.16
C GLN A 257 -19.04 3.49 3.92
N HIS A 258 -18.10 2.57 4.12
CA HIS A 258 -17.18 2.06 3.11
C HIS A 258 -16.72 0.65 3.45
N VAL A 259 -16.58 -0.22 2.44
CA VAL A 259 -16.30 -1.65 2.65
C VAL A 259 -14.83 -1.99 2.52
N GLU A 260 -13.97 -1.06 2.11
CA GLU A 260 -12.53 -1.35 2.04
C GLU A 260 -12.00 -1.85 3.39
N MET A 261 -11.10 -2.84 3.32
CA MET A 261 -10.80 -3.71 4.44
C MET A 261 -10.06 -3.00 5.58
N ASP A 262 -9.46 -1.86 5.35
CA ASP A 262 -8.88 -1.03 6.39
C ASP A 262 -9.92 -0.37 7.32
N HIS A 263 -11.17 -0.23 6.86
CA HIS A 263 -12.30 0.26 7.67
C HIS A 263 -13.30 -0.82 8.04
N SER A 264 -13.33 -1.93 7.31
CA SER A 264 -14.38 -2.96 7.42
C SER A 264 -13.91 -4.30 7.97
N SER A 265 -12.61 -4.62 7.96
CA SER A 265 -12.16 -5.98 8.29
C SER A 265 -12.26 -6.35 9.76
N ALA A 266 -12.48 -5.39 10.66
CA ALA A 266 -12.87 -5.66 12.04
C ALA A 266 -14.36 -6.01 12.20
N LEU A 267 -15.23 -5.71 11.23
CA LEU A 267 -16.68 -5.94 11.33
C LEU A 267 -17.04 -7.35 11.79
N PRO A 268 -16.49 -8.45 11.23
CA PRO A 268 -16.85 -9.80 11.69
C PRO A 268 -16.59 -10.03 13.18
N SER A 269 -15.49 -9.49 13.70
CA SER A 269 -15.13 -9.61 15.13
C SER A 269 -16.00 -8.70 16.01
N VAL A 270 -16.35 -7.51 15.51
CA VAL A 270 -17.27 -6.59 16.20
C VAL A 270 -18.67 -7.21 16.28
N MET A 271 -19.17 -7.77 15.18
CA MET A 271 -20.49 -8.43 15.13
C MET A 271 -20.53 -9.71 15.96
N GLN A 272 -19.41 -10.42 16.12
CA GLN A 272 -19.30 -11.54 17.05
C GLN A 272 -19.37 -11.08 18.51
N ALA A 273 -18.72 -9.96 18.84
CA ALA A 273 -18.74 -9.38 20.19
C ALA A 273 -20.09 -8.72 20.53
N CYS A 274 -20.78 -8.18 19.52
CA CYS A 274 -22.01 -7.43 19.64
C CYS A 274 -23.08 -7.94 18.64
N PRO A 275 -23.57 -9.19 18.78
CA PRO A 275 -24.49 -9.80 17.82
C PRO A 275 -25.87 -9.12 17.77
N HIS A 276 -26.16 -8.23 18.72
CA HIS A 276 -27.40 -7.44 18.75
C HIS A 276 -27.37 -6.22 17.81
N LEU A 277 -26.18 -5.77 17.37
CA LEU A 277 -26.03 -4.58 16.53
C LEU A 277 -26.79 -4.70 15.21
N THR A 278 -27.32 -3.56 14.76
CA THR A 278 -27.85 -3.39 13.40
C THR A 278 -26.85 -2.58 12.59
N VAL A 279 -26.33 -3.19 11.52
CA VAL A 279 -25.45 -2.53 10.56
C VAL A 279 -26.28 -1.61 9.68
N VAL A 280 -25.95 -0.31 9.67
CA VAL A 280 -26.60 0.72 8.86
C VAL A 280 -25.71 1.01 7.67
N CYS A 281 -26.20 0.77 6.45
CA CYS A 281 -25.42 0.99 5.24
C CYS A 281 -26.34 1.10 4.01
N THR A 282 -25.79 1.45 2.86
CA THR A 282 -26.53 1.38 1.60
C THR A 282 -26.74 -0.06 1.14
N GLU A 283 -27.68 -0.27 0.22
CA GLU A 283 -27.91 -1.57 -0.41
C GLU A 283 -26.64 -2.08 -1.13
N LEU A 284 -25.94 -1.18 -1.84
CA LEU A 284 -24.70 -1.54 -2.52
C LEU A 284 -23.59 -1.91 -1.53
N CYS A 285 -23.46 -1.18 -0.41
CA CYS A 285 -22.51 -1.51 0.65
C CYS A 285 -22.77 -2.93 1.22
N LYS A 286 -24.03 -3.28 1.49
CA LYS A 286 -24.39 -4.64 1.92
C LYS A 286 -24.00 -5.71 0.90
N GLN A 287 -24.24 -5.48 -0.39
CA GLN A 287 -23.86 -6.41 -1.46
C GLN A 287 -22.34 -6.60 -1.56
N VAL A 288 -21.56 -5.54 -1.32
CA VAL A 288 -20.08 -5.63 -1.30
C VAL A 288 -19.62 -6.34 -0.02
N LEU A 289 -20.23 -6.05 1.15
CA LEU A 289 -19.94 -6.76 2.40
C LEU A 289 -20.17 -8.27 2.28
N GLU A 290 -21.25 -8.71 1.64
CA GLU A 290 -21.55 -10.14 1.42
C GLU A 290 -20.48 -10.85 0.59
N LYS A 291 -19.79 -10.13 -0.30
CA LYS A 291 -18.68 -10.68 -1.10
C LYS A 291 -17.40 -10.82 -0.30
N HIS A 292 -17.22 -10.02 0.74
CA HIS A 292 -16.02 -10.04 1.59
C HIS A 292 -16.18 -10.90 2.85
N TYR A 293 -17.38 -10.97 3.42
CA TYR A 293 -17.64 -11.56 4.73
C TYR A 293 -18.91 -12.42 4.76
N ASP A 294 -18.98 -13.37 5.69
CA ASP A 294 -20.24 -14.07 6.00
C ASP A 294 -21.12 -13.16 6.87
N ILE A 295 -22.12 -12.55 6.22
CA ILE A 295 -23.04 -11.61 6.86
C ILE A 295 -24.39 -12.26 7.22
N SER A 296 -24.52 -13.59 7.10
CA SER A 296 -25.80 -14.30 7.23
C SER A 296 -26.50 -14.12 8.58
N GLN A 297 -25.74 -13.83 9.63
CA GLN A 297 -26.24 -13.62 10.99
C GLN A 297 -26.39 -12.13 11.36
N TRP A 298 -26.04 -11.21 10.46
CA TRP A 298 -26.03 -9.79 10.75
C TRP A 298 -27.41 -9.18 10.51
N LYS A 299 -27.77 -8.20 11.34
CA LYS A 299 -28.98 -7.39 11.13
C LYS A 299 -28.59 -6.17 10.32
N PHE A 300 -29.41 -5.81 9.34
CA PHE A 300 -29.17 -4.65 8.48
C PHE A 300 -30.33 -3.67 8.54
N LYS A 301 -29.98 -2.38 8.50
CA LYS A 301 -30.88 -1.30 8.14
C LYS A 301 -30.33 -0.62 6.89
N ILE A 302 -31.03 -0.81 5.77
CA ILE A 302 -30.67 -0.19 4.50
C ILE A 302 -31.12 1.26 4.51
N VAL A 303 -30.23 2.17 4.08
CA VAL A 303 -30.51 3.60 3.94
C VAL A 303 -30.27 4.06 2.50
N ALA A 304 -31.12 4.98 2.04
CA ALA A 304 -30.98 5.63 0.75
C ALA A 304 -30.24 6.97 0.84
N ASP A 305 -29.87 7.53 -0.31
CA ASP A 305 -29.29 8.88 -0.41
C ASP A 305 -30.27 9.93 0.15
N GLY A 306 -29.78 10.78 1.04
CA GLY A 306 -30.56 11.79 1.76
C GLY A 306 -31.42 11.25 2.91
N GLU A 307 -31.45 9.93 3.14
CA GLU A 307 -32.24 9.35 4.24
C GLU A 307 -31.65 9.76 5.59
N THR A 308 -32.53 9.93 6.59
CA THR A 308 -32.14 10.33 7.95
C THR A 308 -32.54 9.29 8.99
N LEU A 309 -31.57 8.88 9.81
CA LEU A 309 -31.76 8.02 10.98
C LEU A 309 -31.79 8.87 12.25
N LYS A 310 -32.90 8.86 12.97
CA LYS A 310 -33.01 9.48 14.30
C LYS A 310 -32.38 8.58 15.36
N LEU A 311 -31.55 9.18 16.23
CA LEU A 311 -30.89 8.50 17.34
C LEU A 311 -31.47 8.86 18.72
N GLY A 312 -32.28 9.92 18.80
CA GLY A 312 -32.76 10.51 20.03
C GLY A 312 -32.69 12.03 19.91
N LYS A 313 -31.72 12.64 20.59
CA LYS A 313 -31.44 14.09 20.49
C LYS A 313 -30.80 14.49 19.16
N ARG A 314 -30.12 13.56 18.50
CA ARG A 314 -29.40 13.77 17.24
C ARG A 314 -29.94 12.90 16.12
N SER A 315 -29.53 13.22 14.89
CA SER A 315 -29.83 12.42 13.72
C SER A 315 -28.63 12.30 12.79
N LEU A 316 -28.67 11.28 11.93
CA LEU A 316 -27.66 11.02 10.91
C LEU A 316 -28.31 11.02 9.54
N THR A 317 -27.91 11.95 8.67
CA THR A 317 -28.29 11.98 7.26
C THR A 317 -27.19 11.36 6.41
N PHE A 318 -27.54 10.39 5.57
CA PHE A 318 -26.58 9.68 4.72
C PHE A 318 -26.53 10.30 3.33
N VAL A 319 -25.34 10.64 2.84
CA VAL A 319 -25.15 11.30 1.55
C VAL A 319 -24.27 10.41 0.67
N ALA A 320 -24.77 10.02 -0.49
CA ALA A 320 -24.06 9.16 -1.40
C ALA A 320 -22.90 9.91 -2.09
N THR A 321 -21.70 9.34 -2.04
CA THR A 321 -20.49 9.85 -2.69
C THR A 321 -19.84 8.75 -3.54
N PRO A 322 -20.57 8.18 -4.52
CA PRO A 322 -20.07 7.05 -5.30
C PRO A 322 -18.81 7.44 -6.07
N LEU A 323 -17.85 6.53 -6.11
CA LEU A 323 -16.51 6.73 -6.69
C LEU A 323 -15.74 7.86 -5.98
N VAL A 324 -15.95 8.03 -4.68
CA VAL A 324 -15.09 8.80 -3.77
C VAL A 324 -14.70 7.92 -2.56
N HIS A 325 -13.91 6.85 -2.73
CA HIS A 325 -13.31 6.38 -3.99
C HIS A 325 -13.86 5.04 -4.51
N TRP A 326 -14.72 4.35 -3.75
CA TRP A 326 -15.39 3.12 -4.21
C TRP A 326 -16.84 3.39 -4.62
N PRO A 327 -17.47 2.49 -5.40
CA PRO A 327 -18.84 2.67 -5.87
C PRO A 327 -19.87 2.86 -4.75
N GLU A 328 -19.68 2.22 -3.59
CA GLU A 328 -20.61 2.22 -2.47
C GLU A 328 -20.39 3.34 -1.45
N SER A 329 -19.31 4.11 -1.58
CA SER A 329 -18.90 5.10 -0.58
C SER A 329 -20.02 6.10 -0.29
N ILE A 330 -20.28 6.32 1.00
CA ILE A 330 -21.15 7.37 1.51
C ILE A 330 -20.39 8.23 2.53
N VAL A 331 -20.94 9.40 2.81
CA VAL A 331 -20.59 10.18 4.00
C VAL A 331 -21.83 10.34 4.87
N THR A 332 -21.61 10.55 6.17
CA THR A 332 -22.69 10.71 7.15
C THR A 332 -22.63 12.10 7.76
N TYR A 333 -23.72 12.84 7.68
CA TYR A 333 -23.84 14.18 8.24
C TYR A 333 -24.73 14.19 9.48
N MET A 334 -24.31 14.90 10.53
CA MET A 334 -25.08 15.12 11.75
C MET A 334 -25.43 16.61 11.85
N PRO A 335 -26.69 17.00 11.53
CA PRO A 335 -27.10 18.39 11.46
C PRO A 335 -26.99 19.14 12.80
N GLU A 336 -27.38 18.49 13.90
CA GLU A 336 -27.51 19.13 15.21
C GLU A 336 -26.15 19.60 15.76
N GLU A 337 -25.09 18.87 15.41
CA GLU A 337 -23.72 19.16 15.84
C GLU A 337 -22.85 19.68 14.69
N LYS A 338 -23.40 19.80 13.47
CA LYS A 338 -22.71 20.26 12.27
C LYS A 338 -21.43 19.46 11.98
N ILE A 339 -21.51 18.13 12.09
CA ILE A 339 -20.39 17.20 11.90
C ILE A 339 -20.58 16.42 10.61
N LEU A 340 -19.55 16.39 9.77
CA LEU A 340 -19.44 15.48 8.64
C LEU A 340 -18.48 14.34 8.97
N PHE A 341 -18.99 13.11 9.07
CA PHE A 341 -18.16 11.91 9.04
C PHE A 341 -17.87 11.59 7.57
N SER A 342 -16.68 11.98 7.12
CA SER A 342 -16.38 12.10 5.68
C SER A 342 -15.75 10.86 5.07
N MET A 343 -15.57 9.80 5.85
CA MET A 343 -14.89 8.59 5.42
C MET A 343 -13.49 8.95 4.86
N ASP A 344 -13.05 8.41 3.73
CA ASP A 344 -11.76 8.68 3.08
C ASP A 344 -11.64 10.11 2.55
N ALA A 345 -12.76 10.80 2.33
CA ALA A 345 -12.71 12.19 1.92
C ALA A 345 -12.07 13.03 3.04
N PHE A 346 -11.15 13.92 2.65
CA PHE A 346 -10.31 14.73 3.53
C PHE A 346 -9.34 13.92 4.42
N GLY A 347 -9.15 12.63 4.13
CA GLY A 347 -8.21 11.77 4.84
C GLY A 347 -6.75 12.17 4.63
N GLN A 348 -5.92 11.82 5.62
CA GLN A 348 -4.46 11.89 5.53
C GLN A 348 -3.85 10.70 6.28
N HIS A 349 -2.87 10.02 5.68
CA HIS A 349 -2.10 8.99 6.40
C HIS A 349 -1.06 9.64 7.30
N TYR A 350 -1.53 10.04 8.49
CA TYR A 350 -0.74 10.75 9.48
C TYR A 350 -0.96 10.18 10.88
N ALA A 351 -0.03 9.33 11.33
CA ALA A 351 0.02 8.87 12.71
C ALA A 351 0.59 10.00 13.60
N THR A 352 -0.19 10.36 14.63
CA THR A 352 0.19 11.36 15.64
C THR A 352 -0.58 11.12 16.93
N THR A 353 -0.01 11.53 18.07
CA THR A 353 -0.68 11.46 19.38
C THR A 353 -1.80 12.49 19.52
N LYS A 354 -1.80 13.53 18.67
CA LYS A 354 -2.84 14.56 18.57
C LYS A 354 -3.97 14.13 17.66
N ARG A 355 -5.19 14.64 17.82
CA ARG A 355 -6.35 14.22 17.00
C ARG A 355 -7.00 15.35 16.24
N PHE A 356 -6.66 16.61 16.51
CA PHE A 356 -7.27 17.76 15.84
C PHE A 356 -6.25 18.53 15.01
N ASP A 357 -6.75 19.19 13.97
CA ASP A 357 -5.97 20.01 13.04
C ASP A 357 -5.30 21.23 13.69
N ASP A 358 -5.83 21.74 14.80
CA ASP A 358 -5.21 22.82 15.59
C ASP A 358 -4.18 22.37 16.62
N GLU A 359 -3.99 21.06 16.80
CA GLU A 359 -3.01 20.52 17.75
C GLU A 359 -1.67 20.15 17.09
N VAL A 360 -1.59 20.27 15.76
CA VAL A 360 -0.46 19.88 14.94
C VAL A 360 -0.07 21.01 14.00
N ASP A 361 1.13 20.93 13.42
CA ASP A 361 1.49 21.79 12.31
C ASP A 361 0.59 21.46 11.10
N PHE A 362 -0.30 22.39 10.77
CA PHE A 362 -1.26 22.21 9.69
C PHE A 362 -0.59 22.07 8.31
N SER A 363 0.64 22.55 8.14
CA SER A 363 1.39 22.33 6.88
C SER A 363 1.66 20.84 6.63
N ILE A 364 1.98 20.07 7.69
CA ILE A 364 2.17 18.62 7.62
C ILE A 364 0.85 17.93 7.22
N VAL A 365 -0.28 18.39 7.76
CA VAL A 365 -1.60 17.85 7.41
C VAL A 365 -1.90 18.07 5.93
N LEU A 366 -1.60 19.26 5.39
CA LEU A 366 -1.78 19.56 3.98
C LEU A 366 -0.87 18.73 3.07
N ASP A 367 0.37 18.47 3.49
CA ASP A 367 1.31 17.63 2.75
C ASP A 367 0.83 16.17 2.69
N GLU A 368 0.47 15.58 3.83
CA GLU A 368 -0.07 14.20 3.87
C GLU A 368 -1.41 14.08 3.14
N MET A 369 -2.25 15.12 3.20
CA MET A 369 -3.51 15.17 2.43
C MET A 369 -3.25 15.26 0.93
N LYS A 370 -2.20 15.98 0.49
CA LYS A 370 -1.78 16.03 -0.91
C LYS A 370 -1.29 14.65 -1.38
N ILE A 371 -0.50 13.96 -0.57
CA ILE A 371 -0.04 12.60 -0.86
C ILE A 371 -1.24 11.66 -1.00
N TYR A 372 -2.15 11.69 -0.03
CA TYR A 372 -3.38 10.88 -0.03
C TYR A 372 -4.22 11.14 -1.28
N TYR A 373 -4.51 12.42 -1.59
CA TYR A 373 -5.29 12.79 -2.77
C TYR A 373 -4.63 12.33 -4.07
N ALA A 374 -3.33 12.57 -4.23
CA ALA A 374 -2.60 12.22 -5.45
C ALA A 374 -2.63 10.72 -5.76
N ASN A 375 -2.52 9.87 -4.73
CA ASN A 375 -2.32 8.43 -4.89
C ASN A 375 -3.63 7.62 -4.85
N ILE A 376 -4.74 8.21 -4.38
CA ILE A 376 -6.04 7.53 -4.27
C ILE A 376 -7.11 8.22 -5.13
N LEU A 377 -7.17 9.55 -5.07
CA LEU A 377 -8.33 10.33 -5.52
C LEU A 377 -8.13 11.02 -6.88
N MET A 378 -6.89 11.18 -7.35
CA MET A 378 -6.56 12.02 -8.52
C MET A 378 -7.39 11.70 -9.77
N ARG A 379 -7.61 10.41 -10.08
CA ARG A 379 -8.38 9.98 -11.26
C ARG A 379 -9.87 10.35 -11.16
N LEU A 380 -10.36 10.57 -9.95
CA LEU A 380 -11.77 10.68 -9.58
C LEU A 380 -12.24 12.15 -9.52
N SER A 381 -11.58 13.05 -10.25
CA SER A 381 -11.90 14.48 -10.28
C SER A 381 -13.38 14.81 -10.54
N VAL A 382 -14.05 14.12 -11.47
CA VAL A 382 -15.47 14.34 -11.80
C VAL A 382 -16.40 14.01 -10.64
N PRO A 383 -16.40 12.77 -10.07
CA PRO A 383 -17.22 12.47 -8.90
C PRO A 383 -16.88 13.33 -7.68
N ILE A 384 -15.60 13.67 -7.48
CA ILE A 384 -15.18 14.57 -6.38
C ILE A 384 -15.80 15.96 -6.54
N LYS A 385 -15.78 16.57 -7.73
CA LYS A 385 -16.44 17.87 -7.96
C LYS A 385 -17.92 17.83 -7.64
N LYS A 386 -18.61 16.75 -8.02
CA LYS A 386 -20.02 16.56 -7.70
C LYS A 386 -20.24 16.42 -6.20
N ALA A 387 -19.41 15.63 -5.51
CA ALA A 387 -19.46 15.48 -4.06
C ALA A 387 -19.23 16.82 -3.35
N LEU A 388 -18.19 17.59 -3.71
CA LEU A 388 -17.92 18.91 -3.13
C LEU A 388 -19.09 19.88 -3.31
N LYS A 389 -19.73 19.89 -4.49
CA LYS A 389 -20.93 20.70 -4.74
C LYS A 389 -22.10 20.30 -3.84
N ASN A 390 -22.34 18.99 -3.69
CA ASN A 390 -23.42 18.47 -2.87
C ASN A 390 -23.20 18.74 -1.38
N LEU A 391 -21.96 18.57 -0.90
CA LEU A 391 -21.61 18.78 0.51
C LEU A 391 -21.52 20.27 0.86
N GLY A 392 -21.26 21.15 -0.11
CA GLY A 392 -21.23 22.59 0.09
C GLY A 392 -22.58 23.24 0.46
N THR A 393 -23.68 22.49 0.41
CA THR A 393 -25.00 22.96 0.89
C THR A 393 -25.22 22.69 2.38
N LEU A 394 -24.35 21.89 3.01
CA LEU A 394 -24.44 21.50 4.42
C LEU A 394 -23.71 22.51 5.30
N ASP A 395 -24.24 22.76 6.49
CA ASP A 395 -23.60 23.61 7.50
C ASP A 395 -22.59 22.80 8.32
N ILE A 396 -21.33 22.81 7.90
CA ILE A 396 -20.28 21.95 8.45
C ILE A 396 -19.33 22.79 9.32
N SER A 397 -19.18 22.38 10.59
CA SER A 397 -18.22 22.96 11.54
C SER A 397 -17.11 21.99 11.96
N THR A 398 -17.28 20.70 11.67
CA THR A 398 -16.31 19.66 12.02
C THR A 398 -16.31 18.57 10.95
N ILE A 399 -15.13 18.15 10.49
CA ILE A 399 -14.96 17.05 9.53
C ILE A 399 -14.15 15.94 10.18
N CYS A 400 -14.74 14.74 10.22
CA CYS A 400 -14.25 13.54 10.87
C CYS A 400 -13.90 12.48 9.80
N PRO A 401 -12.67 12.47 9.25
CA PRO A 401 -12.27 11.52 8.21
C PRO A 401 -11.91 10.14 8.79
N SER A 402 -11.83 9.10 7.96
CA SER A 402 -11.40 7.76 8.37
C SER A 402 -9.88 7.65 8.60
N HIS A 403 -9.09 8.62 8.13
CA HIS A 403 -7.64 8.65 8.33
C HIS A 403 -7.14 10.01 8.78
N GLY A 404 -6.20 10.00 9.72
CA GLY A 404 -5.48 11.18 10.17
C GLY A 404 -6.25 12.01 11.20
N VAL A 405 -6.04 13.32 11.23
CA VAL A 405 -6.66 14.25 12.20
C VAL A 405 -8.07 14.68 11.79
N VAL A 406 -8.87 15.07 12.78
CA VAL A 406 -10.19 15.70 12.66
C VAL A 406 -10.03 17.20 12.43
N PHE A 407 -10.81 17.78 11.54
CA PHE A 407 -10.79 19.22 11.27
C PHE A 407 -11.90 19.93 12.06
N ARG A 408 -11.55 20.93 12.86
CA ARG A 408 -12.51 21.75 13.62
C ARG A 408 -12.25 23.25 13.55
N GLN A 409 -11.12 23.68 12.99
CA GLN A 409 -10.88 25.10 12.72
C GLN A 409 -11.55 25.50 11.41
N LYS A 410 -12.30 26.60 11.45
CA LYS A 410 -13.06 27.09 10.29
C LYS A 410 -12.14 27.44 9.12
N GLU A 411 -11.01 28.07 9.40
CA GLU A 411 -10.01 28.48 8.43
C GLU A 411 -9.37 27.26 7.75
N ASN A 412 -9.08 26.22 8.52
CA ASN A 412 -8.51 24.98 8.00
C ASN A 412 -9.53 24.19 7.16
N ILE A 413 -10.78 24.10 7.59
CA ILE A 413 -11.87 23.49 6.81
C ILE A 413 -12.02 24.22 5.45
N SER A 414 -12.03 25.55 5.47
CA SER A 414 -12.10 26.35 4.23
C SER A 414 -10.91 26.03 3.31
N LYS A 415 -9.71 25.93 3.89
CA LYS A 415 -8.47 25.67 3.16
C LYS A 415 -8.38 24.26 2.57
N ILE A 416 -8.83 23.21 3.28
CA ILE A 416 -8.82 21.85 2.71
C ILE A 416 -9.85 21.70 1.58
N ILE A 417 -11.00 22.37 1.69
CA ILE A 417 -12.01 22.40 0.61
C ILE A 417 -11.47 23.13 -0.62
N GLU A 418 -10.76 24.25 -0.42
CA GLU A 418 -10.06 24.95 -1.50
C GLU A 418 -9.03 24.03 -2.18
N LYS A 419 -8.22 23.29 -1.40
CA LYS A 419 -7.23 22.34 -1.96
C LYS A 419 -7.88 21.22 -2.75
N TYR A 420 -8.92 20.57 -2.22
CA TYR A 420 -9.67 19.56 -2.95
C TYR A 420 -10.26 20.12 -4.25
N THR A 421 -10.77 21.35 -4.22
CA THR A 421 -11.30 22.04 -5.40
C THR A 421 -10.20 22.31 -6.43
N ASP A 422 -9.06 22.86 -6.01
CA ASP A 422 -7.91 23.13 -6.86
C ASP A 422 -7.39 21.84 -7.52
N TRP A 423 -7.23 20.76 -6.74
CA TRP A 423 -6.74 19.47 -7.22
C TRP A 423 -7.73 18.76 -8.15
N ALA A 424 -9.02 18.77 -7.83
CA ALA A 424 -10.04 18.21 -8.73
C ALA A 424 -10.11 18.98 -10.06
N ASN A 425 -9.76 20.26 -10.07
CA ASN A 425 -9.65 21.07 -11.29
C ASN A 425 -8.27 21.00 -11.96
N PHE A 426 -7.33 20.20 -11.45
CA PHE A 426 -5.95 20.15 -11.93
C PHE A 426 -5.31 21.54 -12.06
N LYS A 427 -5.59 22.44 -11.09
CA LYS A 427 -5.00 23.78 -11.06
C LYS A 427 -3.49 23.66 -10.95
N LYS A 428 -2.80 24.15 -11.98
CA LYS A 428 -1.35 24.01 -12.12
C LYS A 428 -0.63 25.02 -11.25
N LYS A 429 0.47 24.59 -10.64
CA LYS A 429 1.53 25.43 -10.09
C LYS A 429 2.64 25.56 -11.13
N PRO A 430 3.39 26.67 -11.13
CA PRO A 430 4.56 26.86 -11.97
C PRO A 430 5.72 25.99 -11.47
N HIS A 431 5.55 24.67 -11.60
CA HIS A 431 6.42 23.65 -11.07
C HIS A 431 6.60 22.53 -12.10
N VAL A 432 7.81 21.95 -12.16
CA VAL A 432 8.17 20.90 -13.11
C VAL A 432 8.70 19.69 -12.36
N ILE A 433 8.17 18.50 -12.64
CA ILE A 433 8.72 17.23 -12.13
C ILE A 433 9.59 16.61 -13.20
N LEU A 434 10.88 16.46 -12.93
CA LEU A 434 11.82 15.74 -13.77
C LEU A 434 12.08 14.38 -13.15
N PHE A 435 11.66 13.29 -13.79
CA PHE A 435 11.98 11.95 -13.32
C PHE A 435 12.69 11.12 -14.38
N TYR A 436 13.67 10.32 -13.94
CA TYR A 436 14.52 9.58 -14.87
C TYR A 436 15.14 8.34 -14.26
N ASP A 437 15.66 7.47 -15.13
CA ASP A 437 16.68 6.48 -14.78
C ASP A 437 17.91 6.61 -15.69
N THR A 438 19.05 6.06 -15.28
CA THR A 438 20.29 6.02 -16.05
C THR A 438 21.19 4.86 -15.62
N MET A 439 21.86 4.22 -16.58
CA MET A 439 22.91 3.22 -16.31
C MET A 439 24.29 3.87 -16.18
N TYR A 440 24.67 4.67 -17.18
CA TYR A 440 26.02 5.26 -17.29
C TYR A 440 26.00 6.79 -17.40
N LYS A 441 25.04 7.43 -16.70
CA LYS A 441 24.99 8.87 -16.44
C LYS A 441 24.72 9.81 -17.63
N SER A 442 24.68 9.34 -18.88
CA SER A 442 24.33 10.19 -20.04
C SER A 442 22.96 10.86 -19.90
N THR A 443 21.90 10.08 -19.68
CA THR A 443 20.53 10.63 -19.43
C THR A 443 20.50 11.57 -18.24
N GLN A 444 21.21 11.24 -17.15
CA GLN A 444 21.27 12.12 -15.97
C GLN A 444 21.92 13.47 -16.30
N ARG A 445 22.99 13.49 -17.10
CA ARG A 445 23.62 14.75 -17.54
C ARG A 445 22.65 15.59 -18.38
N MET A 446 21.85 14.96 -19.24
CA MET A 446 20.82 15.66 -20.02
C MET A 446 19.73 16.25 -19.12
N ILE A 447 19.20 15.47 -18.17
CA ILE A 447 18.21 15.93 -17.17
C ILE A 447 18.74 17.12 -16.37
N ASN A 448 20.01 17.07 -15.94
CA ASN A 448 20.63 18.16 -15.18
C ASN A 448 20.70 19.45 -16.00
N GLU A 449 20.97 19.38 -17.31
CA GLU A 449 20.97 20.57 -18.17
C GLU A 449 19.57 21.10 -18.44
N VAL A 450 18.57 20.23 -18.63
CA VAL A 450 17.17 20.66 -18.69
C VAL A 450 16.80 21.42 -17.42
N ALA A 451 17.12 20.87 -16.25
CA ALA A 451 16.89 21.53 -14.96
C ALA A 451 17.65 22.87 -14.85
N ALA A 452 18.89 22.94 -15.32
CA ALA A 452 19.66 24.18 -15.35
C ALA A 452 18.99 25.25 -16.22
N GLY A 453 18.42 24.86 -17.37
CA GLY A 453 17.64 25.74 -18.23
C GLY A 453 16.35 26.24 -17.58
N ILE A 454 15.63 25.38 -16.87
CA ILE A 454 14.43 25.77 -16.11
C ILE A 454 14.81 26.82 -15.05
N LYS A 455 15.93 26.63 -14.35
CA LYS A 455 16.43 27.54 -13.31
C LYS A 455 16.72 28.95 -13.82
N GLU A 456 16.99 29.13 -15.11
CA GLU A 456 17.23 30.44 -15.72
C GLU A 456 15.95 31.29 -15.83
N VAL A 457 14.77 30.70 -15.63
CA VAL A 457 13.48 31.40 -15.70
C VAL A 457 12.89 31.58 -14.30
N SER A 458 12.83 32.82 -13.83
CA SER A 458 12.28 33.16 -12.51
C SER A 458 10.80 32.79 -12.39
N GLY A 459 10.41 32.33 -11.20
CA GLY A 459 9.01 32.01 -10.89
C GLY A 459 8.59 30.58 -11.25
N VAL A 460 9.49 29.77 -11.82
CA VAL A 460 9.29 28.34 -12.06
C VAL A 460 10.21 27.54 -11.15
N THR A 461 9.65 26.55 -10.47
CA THR A 461 10.38 25.64 -9.57
C THR A 461 10.41 24.23 -10.18
N PHE A 462 11.30 23.37 -9.68
CA PHE A 462 11.36 21.99 -10.16
C PHE A 462 11.95 21.04 -9.12
N ASP A 463 11.59 19.77 -9.24
CA ASP A 463 12.19 18.65 -8.51
C ASP A 463 12.78 17.62 -9.48
N ILE A 464 13.95 17.09 -9.14
CA ILE A 464 14.62 16.04 -9.91
C ILE A 464 14.55 14.73 -9.10
N MET A 465 13.95 13.70 -9.69
CA MET A 465 13.71 12.41 -9.06
C MET A 465 14.38 11.29 -9.87
N ASN A 466 15.32 10.58 -9.25
CA ASN A 466 15.80 9.33 -9.84
C ASN A 466 14.85 8.22 -9.39
N VAL A 467 14.22 7.51 -10.34
CA VAL A 467 13.19 6.50 -10.03
C VAL A 467 13.74 5.30 -9.21
N ARG A 468 15.07 5.15 -9.11
CA ARG A 468 15.71 4.14 -8.26
C ARG A 468 15.81 4.55 -6.79
N THR A 469 15.75 5.84 -6.49
CA THR A 469 15.90 6.40 -5.14
C THR A 469 14.67 7.13 -4.63
N ASN A 470 13.73 7.46 -5.52
CA ASN A 470 12.46 8.10 -5.21
C ASN A 470 11.32 7.13 -5.49
N HIS A 471 10.28 7.15 -4.66
CA HIS A 471 9.15 6.24 -4.85
C HIS A 471 8.18 6.78 -5.89
N ILE A 472 7.40 5.89 -6.52
CA ILE A 472 6.31 6.27 -7.43
C ILE A 472 5.29 7.20 -6.77
N THR A 473 5.15 7.12 -5.44
CA THR A 473 4.31 8.01 -4.63
C THR A 473 4.75 9.47 -4.77
N ASP A 474 6.04 9.75 -4.65
CA ASP A 474 6.57 11.13 -4.69
C ASP A 474 6.35 11.73 -6.08
N ILE A 475 6.55 10.92 -7.12
CA ILE A 475 6.33 11.29 -8.53
C ILE A 475 4.84 11.60 -8.76
N ALA A 476 3.94 10.75 -8.29
CA ALA A 476 2.49 10.96 -8.39
C ALA A 476 2.03 12.22 -7.62
N THR A 477 2.56 12.42 -6.41
CA THR A 477 2.28 13.61 -5.59
C THR A 477 2.75 14.90 -6.27
N GLY A 478 3.95 14.89 -6.87
CA GLY A 478 4.43 16.01 -7.68
C GLY A 478 3.57 16.25 -8.92
N ALA A 479 3.19 15.17 -9.62
CA ALA A 479 2.39 15.23 -10.84
C ALA A 479 0.97 15.80 -10.65
N LEU A 480 0.43 15.79 -9.43
CA LEU A 480 -0.91 16.29 -9.13
C LEU A 480 -1.11 17.75 -9.57
N ASP A 481 -0.19 18.64 -9.17
CA ASP A 481 -0.30 20.08 -9.36
C ASP A 481 0.88 20.69 -10.14
N CYS A 482 1.83 19.90 -10.66
CA CYS A 482 2.85 20.44 -11.56
C CYS A 482 2.26 20.89 -12.90
N ALA A 483 2.92 21.84 -13.57
CA ALA A 483 2.58 22.27 -14.92
C ALA A 483 3.21 21.39 -16.00
N ALA A 484 4.37 20.79 -15.71
CA ALA A 484 5.12 20.01 -16.68
C ALA A 484 5.81 18.78 -16.10
N LEU A 485 6.00 17.77 -16.96
CA LEU A 485 6.79 16.57 -16.70
C LEU A 485 7.99 16.53 -17.63
N VAL A 486 9.18 16.22 -17.11
CA VAL A 486 10.34 15.85 -17.92
C VAL A 486 10.68 14.40 -17.63
N VAL A 487 10.73 13.57 -18.67
CA VAL A 487 10.97 12.13 -18.50
C VAL A 487 12.27 11.74 -19.20
N GLY A 488 13.16 11.11 -18.44
CA GLY A 488 14.45 10.64 -18.92
C GLY A 488 14.60 9.12 -18.84
N SER A 489 14.93 8.46 -19.94
CA SER A 489 15.38 7.06 -19.90
C SER A 489 16.42 6.79 -20.97
N PRO A 490 17.53 6.08 -20.68
CA PRO A 490 18.30 5.47 -21.75
C PRO A 490 17.47 4.37 -22.45
N VAL A 491 17.87 4.02 -23.67
CA VAL A 491 17.36 2.81 -24.33
C VAL A 491 17.95 1.58 -23.64
N PHE A 492 17.08 0.70 -23.14
CA PHE A 492 17.40 -0.58 -22.52
C PHE A 492 16.60 -1.67 -23.24
N GLN A 493 17.28 -2.54 -23.99
CA GLN A 493 16.65 -3.64 -24.75
C GLN A 493 15.46 -3.17 -25.61
N GLU A 494 15.65 -2.12 -26.40
CA GLU A 494 14.61 -1.51 -27.25
C GLU A 494 13.38 -0.98 -26.47
N HIS A 495 13.55 -0.68 -25.18
CA HIS A 495 12.52 -0.12 -24.30
C HIS A 495 13.11 0.96 -23.38
N SER A 496 12.23 1.64 -22.63
CA SER A 496 12.68 2.42 -21.46
C SER A 496 13.13 1.51 -20.32
N MET A 497 13.86 2.09 -19.35
CA MET A 497 14.20 1.39 -18.12
C MET A 497 12.94 0.97 -17.34
N PRO A 498 12.90 -0.24 -16.76
CA PRO A 498 11.69 -0.78 -16.13
C PRO A 498 11.07 0.13 -15.06
N GLU A 499 11.89 0.78 -14.25
CA GLU A 499 11.45 1.66 -13.17
C GLU A 499 10.82 2.96 -13.68
N VAL A 500 11.26 3.45 -14.85
CA VAL A 500 10.60 4.57 -15.55
C VAL A 500 9.24 4.13 -16.07
N ILE A 501 9.14 2.92 -16.64
CA ILE A 501 7.86 2.34 -17.07
C ILE A 501 6.91 2.15 -15.88
N CYS A 502 7.42 1.72 -14.73
CA CYS A 502 6.63 1.57 -13.51
C CYS A 502 6.02 2.91 -13.08
N ALA A 503 6.83 3.98 -13.01
CA ALA A 503 6.36 5.32 -12.70
C ALA A 503 5.31 5.83 -13.71
N LEU A 504 5.58 5.68 -15.01
CA LEU A 504 4.65 6.08 -16.07
C LEU A 504 3.34 5.30 -16.04
N SER A 505 3.40 3.99 -15.82
CA SER A 505 2.21 3.14 -15.69
C SER A 505 1.37 3.53 -14.49
N TYR A 506 2.00 3.94 -13.39
CA TYR A 506 1.29 4.42 -12.21
C TYR A 506 0.61 5.78 -12.49
N LEU A 507 1.29 6.70 -13.17
CA LEU A 507 0.69 7.96 -13.61
C LEU A 507 -0.45 7.74 -14.61
N GLU A 508 -0.35 6.79 -15.53
CA GLU A 508 -1.45 6.43 -16.44
C GLU A 508 -2.69 5.95 -15.67
N ALA A 509 -2.49 5.15 -14.61
CA ALA A 509 -3.58 4.70 -13.75
C ALA A 509 -4.25 5.88 -13.02
N LEU A 510 -3.48 6.84 -12.51
CA LEU A 510 -4.00 7.99 -11.75
C LEU A 510 -4.47 9.16 -12.62
N ARG A 511 -4.00 9.22 -13.87
CA ARG A 511 -4.39 10.16 -14.92
C ARG A 511 -4.24 11.66 -14.55
N PRO A 512 -3.02 12.15 -14.23
CA PRO A 512 -2.78 13.58 -14.09
C PRO A 512 -2.93 14.27 -15.46
N LEU A 513 -3.99 15.06 -15.63
CA LEU A 513 -4.31 15.69 -16.91
C LEU A 513 -3.59 17.03 -17.09
N ASP A 514 -3.58 17.47 -18.36
CA ASP A 514 -3.23 18.84 -18.76
C ASP A 514 -1.81 19.24 -18.32
N LYS A 515 -0.83 18.47 -18.77
CA LYS A 515 0.59 18.68 -18.48
C LYS A 515 1.35 19.03 -19.75
N LEU A 516 2.36 19.89 -19.65
CA LEU A 516 3.39 19.98 -20.68
C LEU A 516 4.39 18.83 -20.49
N ALA A 517 5.07 18.42 -21.55
CA ALA A 517 6.06 17.34 -21.47
C ALA A 517 7.31 17.60 -22.31
N LEU A 518 8.43 17.08 -21.82
CA LEU A 518 9.72 17.01 -22.51
C LEU A 518 10.36 15.64 -22.28
N ILE A 519 10.95 15.07 -23.33
CA ILE A 519 11.57 13.74 -23.28
C ILE A 519 13.06 13.86 -23.60
N VAL A 520 13.90 13.22 -22.80
CA VAL A 520 15.34 13.08 -23.07
C VAL A 520 15.76 11.61 -23.02
N SER A 521 16.59 11.17 -23.96
CA SER A 521 17.04 9.77 -24.00
C SER A 521 18.47 9.64 -24.50
N SER A 522 19.21 8.67 -23.95
CA SER A 522 20.53 8.29 -24.47
C SER A 522 20.52 6.85 -24.98
N TYR A 523 21.29 6.56 -26.02
CA TYR A 523 21.28 5.25 -26.68
C TYR A 523 22.65 4.85 -27.22
N GLY A 524 22.87 3.55 -27.48
CA GLY A 524 24.15 3.02 -27.95
C GLY A 524 24.21 2.67 -29.44
N TRP A 525 23.14 2.14 -30.03
CA TRP A 525 23.14 1.74 -31.44
C TRP A 525 21.79 2.00 -32.12
N SER A 526 20.70 2.01 -31.37
CA SER A 526 19.35 2.32 -31.85
C SER A 526 18.65 3.30 -30.93
N GLN A 527 17.99 4.30 -31.50
CA GLN A 527 17.12 5.25 -30.78
C GLN A 527 15.77 4.62 -30.42
N SER A 528 15.46 3.44 -30.97
CA SER A 528 14.15 2.80 -30.84
C SER A 528 13.80 2.45 -29.40
N GLY A 529 12.52 2.62 -29.06
CA GLY A 529 11.95 2.09 -27.83
C GLY A 529 11.66 3.14 -26.78
N ALA A 530 12.69 3.61 -26.08
CA ALA A 530 12.51 4.39 -24.85
C ALA A 530 11.63 5.64 -25.03
N ALA A 531 11.96 6.50 -25.99
CA ALA A 531 11.17 7.69 -26.25
C ALA A 531 9.74 7.37 -26.72
N ASN A 532 9.54 6.28 -27.49
CA ASN A 532 8.22 5.86 -27.95
C ASN A 532 7.36 5.33 -26.79
N ASP A 533 7.96 4.55 -25.88
CA ASP A 533 7.30 4.09 -24.66
C ASP A 533 6.84 5.28 -23.82
N ILE A 534 7.75 6.24 -23.59
CA ILE A 534 7.47 7.46 -22.82
C ILE A 534 6.34 8.26 -23.49
N SER A 535 6.43 8.52 -24.80
CA SER A 535 5.40 9.23 -25.55
C SER A 535 4.03 8.57 -25.42
N ARG A 536 3.94 7.23 -25.53
CA ARG A 536 2.68 6.51 -25.40
C ARG A 536 1.99 6.78 -24.06
N TYR A 537 2.75 6.76 -22.96
CA TYR A 537 2.20 7.03 -21.62
C TYR A 537 1.84 8.51 -21.43
N LEU A 538 2.66 9.43 -21.96
CA LEU A 538 2.34 10.85 -21.92
C LEU A 538 1.07 11.17 -22.71
N ASP A 539 0.89 10.53 -23.87
CA ASP A 539 -0.30 10.69 -24.71
C ASP A 539 -1.56 10.15 -24.01
N SER A 540 -1.45 9.03 -23.27
CA SER A 540 -2.60 8.43 -22.57
C SER A 540 -3.12 9.31 -21.42
N ILE A 541 -2.24 10.14 -20.82
CA ILE A 541 -2.61 11.18 -19.85
C ILE A 541 -2.84 12.56 -20.50
N LYS A 542 -2.82 12.65 -21.83
CA LYS A 542 -3.00 13.89 -22.62
C LYS A 542 -1.97 14.97 -22.28
N ALA A 543 -0.74 14.59 -21.97
CA ALA A 543 0.35 15.53 -21.81
C ALA A 543 0.82 16.04 -23.18
N LYS A 544 0.97 17.37 -23.32
CA LYS A 544 1.42 18.02 -24.55
C LYS A 544 2.94 18.09 -24.59
N GLN A 545 3.54 17.30 -25.47
CA GLN A 545 4.98 17.41 -25.76
C GLN A 545 5.27 18.77 -26.41
N ILE A 546 6.22 19.53 -25.86
CA ILE A 546 6.53 20.88 -26.38
C ILE A 546 7.45 20.87 -27.60
N ARG A 547 8.08 19.71 -27.86
CA ARG A 547 9.01 19.45 -28.96
C ARG A 547 9.26 17.95 -29.10
N ASP A 548 9.95 17.56 -30.17
CA ASP A 548 10.45 16.19 -30.35
C ASP A 548 11.49 15.81 -29.28
N PRO A 549 11.59 14.51 -28.92
CA PRO A 549 12.55 14.02 -27.93
C PRO A 549 14.01 14.36 -28.28
N ILE A 550 14.81 14.68 -27.25
CA ILE A 550 16.24 14.95 -27.42
C ILE A 550 17.03 13.66 -27.21
N PHE A 551 17.89 13.30 -28.17
CA PHE A 551 18.65 12.05 -28.16
C PHE A 551 20.16 12.26 -28.04
N SER A 552 20.80 11.49 -27.16
CA SER A 552 22.26 11.38 -27.05
C SER A 552 22.77 10.04 -27.55
N PHE A 553 23.58 10.04 -28.61
CA PHE A 553 24.36 8.87 -28.98
C PHE A 553 25.54 8.70 -28.02
N TYR A 554 25.51 7.65 -27.19
CA TYR A 554 26.41 7.44 -26.07
C TYR A 554 26.52 8.66 -25.15
N ARG A 555 27.66 9.35 -25.16
CA ARG A 555 27.99 10.44 -24.26
C ARG A 555 27.50 11.77 -24.88
N PRO A 556 26.72 12.59 -24.15
CA PRO A 556 26.26 13.87 -24.68
C PRO A 556 27.45 14.82 -24.86
N THR A 557 27.49 15.47 -26.03
CA THR A 557 28.45 16.52 -26.39
C THR A 557 28.05 17.85 -25.72
N ASN A 558 28.97 18.82 -25.70
CA ASN A 558 28.66 20.15 -25.16
C ASN A 558 27.52 20.84 -25.93
N SER A 559 27.44 20.63 -27.26
CA SER A 559 26.34 21.16 -28.07
C SER A 559 25.00 20.55 -27.66
N LEU A 560 24.93 19.23 -27.44
CA LEU A 560 23.71 18.55 -27.03
C LEU A 560 23.28 18.93 -25.60
N LEU A 561 24.25 19.12 -24.71
CA LEU A 561 23.99 19.63 -23.36
C LEU A 561 23.42 21.05 -23.40
N LYS A 562 23.95 21.92 -24.26
CA LYS A 562 23.37 23.25 -24.51
C LYS A 562 21.93 23.15 -25.04
N GLU A 563 21.66 22.23 -25.96
CA GLU A 563 20.30 22.00 -26.46
C GLU A 563 19.33 21.57 -25.34
N CYS A 564 19.75 20.68 -24.44
CA CYS A 564 18.97 20.27 -23.28
C CYS A 564 18.63 21.47 -22.38
N ARG A 565 19.61 22.36 -22.14
CA ARG A 565 19.42 23.59 -21.38
C ARG A 565 18.46 24.56 -22.07
N ASP A 566 18.64 24.79 -23.36
CA ASP A 566 17.75 25.66 -24.14
C ASP A 566 16.30 25.12 -24.13
N ALA A 567 16.13 23.79 -24.20
CA ALA A 567 14.83 23.13 -24.08
C ALA A 567 14.20 23.30 -22.69
N GLY A 568 14.99 23.21 -21.62
CA GLY A 568 14.53 23.48 -20.25
C GLY A 568 14.04 24.91 -20.06
N LYS A 569 14.77 25.88 -20.64
CA LYS A 569 14.37 27.29 -20.64
C LYS A 569 13.07 27.51 -21.41
N GLN A 570 12.94 26.91 -22.59
CA GLN A 570 11.71 26.95 -23.38
C GLN A 570 10.52 26.36 -22.60
N LEU A 571 10.71 25.20 -21.96
CA LEU A 571 9.67 24.56 -21.14
C LEU A 571 9.22 25.48 -20.01
N ALA A 572 10.14 26.11 -19.29
CA ALA A 572 9.80 27.01 -18.20
C ALA A 572 9.03 28.26 -18.68
N LEU A 573 9.35 28.81 -19.86
CA LEU A 573 8.57 29.90 -20.46
C LEU A 573 7.15 29.46 -20.82
N GLU A 574 6.96 28.25 -21.34
CA GLU A 574 5.62 27.69 -21.59
C GLU A 574 4.86 27.42 -20.28
N VAL A 575 5.55 26.94 -19.24
CA VAL A 575 4.97 26.78 -17.89
C VAL A 575 4.43 28.10 -17.36
N LYS A 576 5.18 29.19 -17.51
CA LYS A 576 4.71 30.54 -17.13
C LYS A 576 3.41 30.91 -17.86
N LYS A 577 3.35 30.69 -19.17
CA LYS A 577 2.15 30.97 -19.98
C LYS A 577 0.94 30.18 -19.50
N VAL A 578 1.06 28.87 -19.27
CA VAL A 578 -0.08 28.04 -18.84
C VAL A 578 -0.48 28.24 -17.38
N CYS A 579 0.39 28.85 -16.57
CA CYS A 579 0.12 29.22 -15.18
C CYS A 579 -0.30 30.69 -15.01
N ASN A 580 -0.28 31.49 -16.08
CA ASN A 580 -0.59 32.93 -16.08
C ASN A 580 0.29 33.77 -15.11
N ILE A 581 1.61 33.57 -15.13
CA ILE A 581 2.61 34.32 -14.31
C ILE A 581 3.79 34.86 -15.11
#